data_AF-A0A0J9S2I3-F1
#
_entry.id   AF-A0A0J9S2I3-F1
#
_cell.length_a   1.000
_cell.length_b   1.000
_cell.length_c   1.000
_cell.angle_alpha   90.00
_cell.angle_beta   90.00
_cell.angle_gamma   90.00
#
_symmetry.space_group_name_H-M   'P 1'
#
loop_
_entity.id
_entity.type
_entity.pdbx_description
1 polymer ?
#
loop_
_entity_poly.entity_id
_entity_poly.type
_entity_poly.pdbx_seq_one_letter_code
_entity_poly.pdbx_strand_id
1 'polypeptide(L)'
;MPENITHIAKWKEYSFLGNVWTRFNEFNETVEGDEKNNHYFLLCDQIIDQTKGDKNVYKDFCMKLLRNLGHHSPSAKYFDPNHERCNILYNWIYNTKKDDIHLKNIIDKCFDDYNSLMKYTKNNGYILEFEEIEEE
;
A
#
# COMPACT_ATOMS: atom_id res chain seq x y z
N MET A 1 18.94 13.84 20.56
CA MET A 1 17.93 13.02 19.85
C MET A 1 18.70 12.07 18.94
N PRO A 2 18.50 10.75 18.98
CA PRO A 2 19.27 9.87 18.12
C PRO A 2 18.75 10.01 16.68
N GLU A 3 19.61 10.48 15.79
CA GLU A 3 19.40 10.63 14.34
C GLU A 3 19.19 9.28 13.60
N ASN A 4 18.90 8.18 14.31
CA ASN A 4 19.01 6.82 13.76
C ASN A 4 17.69 6.17 13.34
N ILE A 5 16.53 6.60 13.84
CA ILE A 5 15.25 5.91 13.56
C ILE A 5 14.67 6.35 12.21
N THR A 6 15.00 7.55 11.72
CA THR A 6 14.54 8.08 10.43
C THR A 6 15.24 7.47 9.22
N HIS A 7 16.37 6.80 9.41
CA HIS A 7 17.08 6.12 8.32
C HIS A 7 16.64 4.65 8.26
N ILE A 8 15.59 4.38 7.50
CA ILE A 8 15.00 3.04 7.35
C ILE A 8 16.03 1.96 6.97
N ALA A 9 17.08 2.34 6.25
CA ALA A 9 18.19 1.46 5.89
C ALA A 9 18.95 0.85 7.10
N LYS A 10 18.87 1.50 8.27
CA LYS A 10 19.46 1.02 9.53
C LYS A 10 18.54 0.07 10.30
N TRP A 11 17.26 -0.05 9.93
CA TRP A 11 16.30 -0.90 10.66
C TRP A 11 16.69 -2.38 10.64
N LYS A 12 17.38 -2.81 9.57
CA LYS A 12 17.95 -4.17 9.45
C LYS A 12 18.99 -4.52 10.52
N GLU A 13 19.59 -3.53 11.18
CA GLU A 13 20.64 -3.73 12.19
C GLU A 13 20.06 -4.00 13.59
N TYR A 14 18.75 -3.79 13.75
CA TYR A 14 18.03 -4.00 15.01
C TYR A 14 17.21 -5.29 14.94
N SER A 15 17.62 -6.31 15.70
CA SER A 15 16.94 -7.63 15.70
C SER A 15 15.45 -7.55 16.04
N PHE A 16 15.06 -6.63 16.92
CA PHE A 16 13.65 -6.40 17.27
C PHE A 16 12.82 -5.78 16.13
N LEU A 17 13.45 -5.19 15.10
CA LEU A 17 12.80 -4.66 13.91
C LEU A 17 12.83 -5.65 12.73
N GLY A 18 13.28 -6.89 12.93
CA GLY A 18 13.40 -7.88 11.87
C GLY A 18 12.10 -8.08 11.09
N ASN A 19 10.96 -8.22 11.79
CA ASN A 19 9.65 -8.36 11.15
C ASN A 19 9.26 -7.13 10.34
N VAL A 20 9.47 -5.93 10.90
CA VAL A 20 9.20 -4.65 10.22
C VAL A 20 10.00 -4.54 8.92
N TRP A 21 11.30 -4.88 8.97
CA TRP A 21 12.17 -4.85 7.80
C TRP A 21 11.75 -5.87 6.73
N THR A 22 11.40 -7.08 7.14
CA THR A 22 10.87 -8.11 6.23
C THR A 22 9.62 -7.62 5.51
N ARG A 23 8.62 -7.10 6.25
CA ARG A 23 7.39 -6.54 5.66
C ARG A 23 7.65 -5.35 4.75
N PHE A 24 8.57 -4.46 5.13
CA PHE A 24 8.96 -3.33 4.28
C PHE A 24 9.57 -3.80 2.95
N ASN A 25 10.37 -4.87 2.95
CA ASN A 25 10.90 -5.45 1.72
C ASN A 25 9.80 -6.11 0.87
N GLU A 26 8.87 -6.84 1.49
CA GLU A 26 7.70 -7.40 0.80
C GLU A 26 6.91 -6.31 0.05
N PHE A 27 6.72 -5.15 0.68
CA PHE A 27 6.03 -4.01 0.04
C PHE A 27 6.76 -3.45 -1.19
N ASN A 28 8.08 -3.60 -1.25
CA ASN A 28 8.91 -3.16 -2.38
C ASN A 28 9.07 -4.20 -3.49
N GLU A 29 8.66 -5.46 -3.26
CA GLU A 29 8.73 -6.50 -4.28
C GLU A 29 8.02 -6.08 -5.56
N THR A 30 8.51 -6.57 -6.70
CA THR A 30 7.86 -6.35 -7.99
C THR A 30 6.44 -6.91 -8.00
N VAL A 31 5.56 -6.27 -8.76
CA VAL A 31 4.20 -6.74 -9.06
C VAL A 31 4.17 -7.69 -10.26
N GLU A 32 5.30 -7.88 -10.94
CA GLU A 32 5.44 -8.83 -12.04
C GLU A 32 5.17 -10.26 -11.56
N GLY A 33 4.37 -11.00 -12.33
CA GLY A 33 3.94 -12.36 -11.97
C GLY A 33 2.74 -12.43 -11.02
N ASP A 34 2.25 -11.30 -10.49
CA ASP A 34 0.99 -11.25 -9.77
C ASP A 34 -0.20 -11.45 -10.74
N GLU A 35 -1.15 -12.32 -10.40
CA GLU A 35 -2.35 -12.59 -11.22
C GLU A 35 -3.18 -11.32 -11.50
N LYS A 36 -3.11 -10.33 -10.61
CA LYS A 36 -3.83 -9.06 -10.71
C LYS A 36 -2.97 -7.94 -11.28
N ASN A 37 -1.74 -8.21 -11.73
CA ASN A 37 -0.83 -7.20 -12.30
C ASN A 37 -1.49 -6.32 -13.37
N ASN A 38 -2.24 -6.92 -14.31
CA ASN A 38 -2.96 -6.17 -15.34
C ASN A 38 -4.07 -5.25 -14.78
N HIS A 39 -4.73 -5.65 -13.69
CA HIS A 39 -5.73 -4.82 -13.03
C HIS A 39 -5.08 -3.62 -12.35
N TYR A 40 -3.96 -3.84 -11.65
CA TYR A 40 -3.17 -2.77 -11.06
C TYR A 40 -2.67 -1.79 -12.11
N PHE A 41 -2.17 -2.30 -13.24
CA PHE A 41 -1.70 -1.49 -14.36
C PHE A 41 -2.79 -0.54 -14.87
N LEU A 42 -3.99 -1.06 -15.17
CA LEU A 42 -5.08 -0.28 -15.74
C LEU A 42 -5.60 0.77 -14.76
N LEU A 43 -5.79 0.39 -13.49
CA LEU A 43 -6.26 1.30 -12.45
C LEU A 43 -5.23 2.39 -12.16
N CYS A 44 -3.95 2.04 -12.10
CA CYS A 44 -2.88 3.03 -11.90
C CYS A 44 -2.73 3.99 -13.07
N ASP A 45 -2.84 3.52 -14.31
CA ASP A 45 -2.83 4.42 -15.47
C ASP A 45 -3.97 5.44 -15.39
N GLN A 46 -5.17 5.00 -14.98
CA GLN A 46 -6.32 5.88 -14.78
C GLN A 46 -6.09 6.87 -13.63
N ILE A 47 -5.64 6.41 -12.46
CA ILE A 47 -5.39 7.26 -11.29
C ILE A 47 -4.32 8.32 -11.60
N ILE A 48 -3.24 7.92 -12.27
CA ILE A 48 -2.14 8.83 -12.62
C ILE A 48 -2.61 9.88 -13.63
N ASP A 49 -3.40 9.50 -14.64
CA ASP A 49 -3.99 10.46 -15.59
C ASP A 49 -4.93 11.46 -14.89
N GLN A 50 -5.80 10.98 -14.00
CA GLN A 50 -6.73 11.84 -13.24
C GLN A 50 -6.01 12.84 -12.34
N THR A 51 -4.88 12.44 -11.77
CA THR A 51 -4.04 13.28 -10.90
C THR A 51 -2.99 14.09 -11.67
N LYS A 52 -2.98 13.98 -13.01
CA LYS A 52 -2.02 14.63 -13.92
C LYS A 52 -0.56 14.34 -13.55
N GLY A 53 -0.29 13.13 -13.04
CA GLY A 53 1.04 12.66 -12.70
C GLY A 53 1.79 12.09 -13.90
N ASP A 54 3.11 11.96 -13.79
CA ASP A 54 3.94 11.27 -14.79
C ASP A 54 3.90 9.75 -14.55
N LYS A 55 3.37 9.01 -15.54
CA LYS A 55 3.29 7.54 -15.51
C LYS A 55 4.65 6.88 -15.34
N ASN A 56 5.71 7.42 -15.94
CA ASN A 56 7.05 6.85 -15.81
C ASN A 56 7.60 6.97 -14.39
N VAL A 57 7.06 7.94 -13.61
CA VAL A 57 7.52 8.23 -12.25
C VAL A 57 6.70 7.47 -11.20
N TYR A 58 5.38 7.38 -11.37
CA TYR A 58 4.50 6.93 -10.28
C TYR A 58 3.88 5.54 -10.47
N LYS A 59 3.98 4.96 -11.66
CA LYS A 59 3.29 3.71 -11.98
C LYS A 59 3.72 2.54 -11.11
N ASP A 60 5.02 2.33 -10.95
CA ASP A 60 5.56 1.27 -10.10
C ASP A 60 5.08 1.40 -8.65
N PHE A 61 5.15 2.61 -8.08
CA PHE A 61 4.65 2.89 -6.74
C PHE A 61 3.15 2.63 -6.60
N CYS A 62 2.34 3.16 -7.53
CA CYS A 62 0.90 3.00 -7.49
C CYS A 62 0.51 1.51 -7.54
N MET A 63 1.15 0.73 -8.41
CA MET A 63 0.83 -0.70 -8.54
C MET A 63 1.20 -1.47 -7.27
N LYS A 64 2.36 -1.19 -6.68
CA LYS A 64 2.76 -1.75 -5.38
C LYS A 64 1.78 -1.38 -4.27
N LEU A 65 1.34 -0.12 -4.22
CA LEU A 65 0.37 0.34 -3.24
C LEU A 65 -0.96 -0.42 -3.36
N LEU A 66 -1.54 -0.52 -4.56
CA LEU A 66 -2.79 -1.27 -4.77
C LEU A 66 -2.67 -2.75 -4.39
N ARG A 67 -1.55 -3.40 -4.72
CA ARG A 67 -1.28 -4.78 -4.29
C ARG A 67 -1.18 -4.89 -2.77
N ASN A 68 -0.46 -3.95 -2.13
CA ASN A 68 -0.27 -3.95 -0.68
C ASN A 68 -1.55 -3.57 0.09
N LEU A 69 -2.52 -2.92 -0.57
CA LEU A 69 -3.88 -2.74 -0.06
C LEU A 69 -4.77 -3.98 -0.29
N GLY A 70 -4.29 -5.02 -0.99
CA GLY A 70 -5.08 -6.20 -1.34
C GLY A 70 -6.18 -5.94 -2.35
N HIS A 71 -6.09 -4.86 -3.13
CA HIS A 71 -7.08 -4.49 -4.12
C HIS A 71 -7.28 -5.67 -5.10
N HIS A 72 -8.52 -6.17 -5.24
CA HIS A 72 -8.87 -7.34 -6.05
C HIS A 72 -8.18 -8.68 -5.72
N SER A 73 -7.43 -8.78 -4.63
CA SER A 73 -6.76 -10.02 -4.23
C SER A 73 -6.81 -10.25 -2.72
N PRO A 74 -8.01 -10.35 -2.12
CA PRO A 74 -8.16 -10.47 -0.68
C PRO A 74 -7.69 -11.82 -0.11
N SER A 75 -7.46 -12.82 -0.97
CA SER A 75 -6.83 -14.10 -0.60
C SER A 75 -5.33 -14.14 -0.92
N ALA A 76 -4.73 -13.03 -1.38
CA ALA A 76 -3.30 -13.00 -1.67
C ALA A 76 -2.48 -12.99 -0.39
N LYS A 77 -1.30 -13.61 -0.45
CA LYS A 77 -0.27 -13.55 0.62
C LYS A 77 0.11 -12.12 1.04
N TYR A 78 -0.19 -11.14 0.19
CA TYR A 78 0.09 -9.72 0.41
C TYR A 78 -1.00 -9.03 1.23
N PHE A 79 -2.15 -9.64 1.47
CA PHE A 79 -3.26 -9.05 2.21
C PHE A 79 -3.52 -9.81 3.51
N ASP A 80 -2.98 -9.26 4.59
CA ASP A 80 -3.13 -9.74 5.97
C ASP A 80 -3.46 -8.51 6.84
N PRO A 81 -4.71 -8.03 6.82
CA PRO A 81 -5.08 -6.79 7.46
C PRO A 81 -5.03 -6.92 8.98
N ASN A 82 -3.88 -6.61 9.56
CA ASN A 82 -3.71 -6.42 10.99
C ASN A 82 -3.08 -5.05 11.28
N HIS A 83 -3.29 -4.58 12.51
CA HIS A 83 -2.88 -3.24 12.94
C HIS A 83 -1.36 -3.00 12.75
N GLU A 84 -0.52 -4.00 13.05
CA GLU A 84 0.93 -3.92 12.86
C GLU A 84 1.27 -3.70 11.38
N ARG A 85 0.71 -4.50 10.47
CA ARG A 85 0.95 -4.39 9.04
C ARG A 85 0.50 -3.04 8.48
N CYS A 86 -0.65 -2.53 8.92
CA CYS A 86 -1.13 -1.20 8.53
C CYS A 86 -0.15 -0.09 8.92
N ASN A 87 0.40 -0.16 10.14
CA ASN A 87 1.41 0.80 10.60
C ASN A 87 2.71 0.72 9.78
N ILE A 88 3.15 -0.49 9.44
CA ILE A 88 4.35 -0.66 8.60
C ILE A 88 4.08 -0.13 7.18
N LEU A 89 2.89 -0.37 6.62
CA LEU A 89 2.50 0.15 5.30
C LEU A 89 2.47 1.67 5.29
N TYR A 90 1.90 2.30 6.32
CA TYR A 90 1.89 3.76 6.45
C TYR A 90 3.31 4.34 6.50
N ASN A 91 4.19 3.70 7.27
CA ASN A 91 5.61 4.07 7.30
C ASN A 91 6.28 3.89 5.93
N TRP A 92 5.95 2.82 5.19
CA TRP A 92 6.45 2.62 3.83
C TRP A 92 6.03 3.75 2.88
N ILE A 93 4.74 4.10 2.87
CA ILE A 93 4.21 5.21 2.06
C ILE A 93 4.94 6.52 2.40
N TYR A 94 5.03 6.85 3.70
CA TYR A 94 5.66 8.09 4.17
C TYR A 94 7.14 8.21 3.77
N ASN A 95 7.86 7.08 3.73
CA ASN A 95 9.29 7.06 3.37
C ASN A 95 9.55 7.00 1.87
N THR A 96 8.54 6.78 1.01
CA THR A 96 8.81 6.52 -0.42
C THR A 96 9.09 7.80 -1.22
N LYS A 97 8.30 8.86 -1.07
CA LYS A 97 8.71 10.23 -1.45
C LYS A 97 8.04 11.26 -0.56
N LYS A 98 8.80 11.76 0.41
CA LYS A 98 8.40 12.88 1.22
C LYS A 98 8.37 14.13 0.33
N ASP A 99 7.28 14.90 0.39
CA ASP A 99 7.10 16.23 -0.24
C ASP A 99 6.70 16.30 -1.74
N ASP A 100 6.22 15.20 -2.32
CA ASP A 100 5.67 15.19 -3.69
C ASP A 100 4.13 15.31 -3.69
N ILE A 101 3.60 16.46 -4.14
CA ILE A 101 2.15 16.72 -4.19
C ILE A 101 1.40 15.78 -5.14
N HIS A 102 2.03 15.35 -6.23
CA HIS A 102 1.41 14.39 -7.15
C HIS A 102 1.36 13.01 -6.52
N LEU A 103 2.42 12.61 -5.82
CA LEU A 103 2.41 11.36 -5.06
C LEU A 103 1.29 11.34 -4.02
N LYS A 104 1.09 12.44 -3.30
CA LYS A 104 -0.02 12.56 -2.32
C LYS A 104 -1.38 12.34 -3.00
N ASN A 105 -1.65 13.03 -4.11
CA ASN A 105 -2.92 12.89 -4.83
C ASN A 105 -3.14 11.46 -5.35
N ILE A 106 -2.07 10.78 -5.78
CA ILE A 106 -2.13 9.38 -6.22
C ILE A 106 -2.44 8.46 -5.05
N ILE A 107 -1.78 8.64 -3.90
CA ILE A 107 -2.06 7.88 -2.67
C ILE A 107 -3.53 8.05 -2.26
N ASP A 108 -4.01 9.29 -2.20
CA ASP A 108 -5.39 9.61 -1.83
C ASP A 108 -6.38 8.89 -2.76
N LYS A 109 -6.12 8.90 -4.08
CA LYS A 109 -6.95 8.19 -5.07
C LYS A 109 -6.90 6.67 -4.94
N CYS A 110 -5.74 6.08 -4.63
CA CYS A 110 -5.64 4.64 -4.37
C CYS A 110 -6.49 4.24 -3.16
N PHE A 111 -6.48 5.03 -2.08
CA PHE A 111 -7.32 4.76 -0.90
C PHE A 111 -8.81 5.00 -1.16
N ASP A 112 -9.17 6.04 -1.93
CA ASP A 112 -10.56 6.28 -2.34
C ASP A 112 -11.13 5.07 -3.11
N ASP A 113 -10.38 4.54 -4.07
CA ASP A 113 -10.78 3.39 -4.88
C ASP A 113 -10.89 2.13 -4.00
N TYR A 114 -9.89 1.85 -3.17
CA TYR A 114 -9.92 0.74 -2.22
C TYR A 114 -11.12 0.81 -1.28
N ASN A 115 -11.38 1.97 -0.68
CA ASN A 115 -12.52 2.17 0.22
C ASN A 115 -13.86 1.98 -0.51
N SER A 116 -13.95 2.42 -1.77
CA SER A 116 -15.13 2.23 -2.60
C SER A 116 -15.37 0.75 -2.91
N LEU A 117 -14.31 0.01 -3.25
CA LEU A 117 -14.35 -1.44 -3.45
C LEU A 117 -14.77 -2.17 -2.18
N MET A 118 -14.21 -1.79 -1.02
CA MET A 118 -14.54 -2.40 0.27
C MET A 118 -16.00 -2.16 0.66
N LYS A 119 -16.52 -0.94 0.45
CA LYS A 119 -17.94 -0.61 0.67
C LYS A 119 -18.85 -1.43 -0.24
N TYR A 120 -18.52 -1.54 -1.52
CA TYR A 120 -19.30 -2.34 -2.48
C TYR A 120 -19.32 -3.83 -2.08
N THR A 121 -18.17 -4.36 -1.69
CA THR A 121 -17.97 -5.75 -1.24
C THR A 121 -18.79 -6.05 0.03
N LYS A 122 -18.70 -5.19 1.06
CA LYS A 122 -19.54 -5.26 2.28
C LYS A 122 -21.04 -5.22 1.94
N ASN A 123 -21.48 -4.28 1.12
CA ASN A 123 -22.90 -4.10 0.78
C ASN A 123 -23.50 -5.25 -0.03
N ASN A 124 -22.69 -5.98 -0.80
CA ASN A 124 -23.12 -7.10 -1.63
C ASN A 124 -22.95 -8.47 -0.96
N GLY A 125 -22.67 -8.51 0.35
CA GLY A 125 -22.55 -9.76 1.11
C GLY A 125 -21.32 -10.59 0.79
N TYR A 126 -20.35 -10.05 0.03
CA TYR A 126 -19.01 -10.62 -0.06
C TYR A 126 -18.26 -10.16 1.18
N ILE A 127 -18.37 -10.93 2.27
CA ILE A 127 -17.71 -10.60 3.53
C ILE A 127 -16.21 -10.85 3.35
N LEU A 128 -15.42 -9.78 3.28
CA LEU A 128 -14.07 -9.79 3.84
C LEU A 128 -14.26 -9.35 5.29
N GLU A 129 -14.12 -10.26 6.24
CA GLU A 129 -14.20 -9.96 7.65
C GLU A 129 -13.13 -8.93 7.99
N PHE A 130 -13.54 -7.68 8.05
CA PHE A 130 -12.84 -6.61 8.72
C PHE A 130 -13.71 -6.27 9.90
N GLU A 131 -13.43 -6.90 11.04
CA GLU A 131 -13.89 -6.39 12.32
C GLU A 131 -13.46 -4.92 12.39
N GLU A 132 -14.46 -4.06 12.52
CA GLU A 132 -14.26 -2.66 12.84
C GLU A 132 -13.56 -2.61 14.20
N ILE A 133 -12.31 -2.16 14.22
CA ILE A 133 -11.70 -1.67 15.45
C ILE A 133 -12.39 -0.33 15.73
N GLU A 134 -13.50 -0.39 16.46
CA GLU A 134 -13.98 0.75 17.24
C GLU A 134 -12.92 1.02 18.31
N GLU A 135 -12.22 2.16 18.18
CA GLU A 135 -11.43 2.71 19.28
C GLU A 135 -12.39 3.22 20.36
N GLU A 136 -12.39 2.57 21.54
CA GLU A 136 -12.84 3.16 22.81
C GLU A 136 -11.75 4.05 23.43
#